data_AF-A0A0L7L261-F1
#
_entry.id   AF-A0A0L7L261-F1
#
_cell.length_a   1.000
_cell.length_b   1.000
_cell.length_c   1.000
_cell.angle_alpha   90.00
_cell.angle_beta   90.00
_cell.angle_gamma   90.00
#
_symmetry.space_group_name_H-M   'P 1'
#
loop_
_entity.id
_entity.type
_entity.pdbx_description
1 polymer ?
#
loop_
_entity_poly.entity_id
_entity_poly.type
_entity_poly.pdbx_seq_one_letter_code
_entity_poly.pdbx_strand_id
1 'polypeptide(L)'
;MKVVIFLTVCLIGVYGQESPEFFLKCKKSDPQIEKCVLDGIEAMKPALRAGIPEFNIPALEPFTVPRLKVNRTAPNLRIKATIKQAIAYGASNFKVEKL
;
A
#
# COMPACT_ATOMS: atom_id res chain seq x y z
N MET A 1 17.10 -0.05 -44.34
CA MET A 1 16.89 -1.43 -43.82
C MET A 1 17.01 -1.51 -42.29
N LYS A 2 18.03 -0.90 -41.66
CA LYS A 2 18.19 -0.87 -40.18
C LYS A 2 17.05 -0.18 -39.42
N VAL A 3 16.46 0.88 -39.99
CA VAL A 3 15.38 1.67 -39.35
C VAL A 3 14.07 0.89 -39.26
N VAL A 4 13.76 0.08 -40.27
CA VAL A 4 12.52 -0.72 -40.31
C VAL A 4 12.57 -1.83 -39.26
N ILE A 5 13.75 -2.46 -39.10
CA ILE A 5 13.98 -3.52 -38.10
C ILE A 5 13.83 -2.96 -36.66
N PHE A 6 14.32 -1.75 -36.41
CA PHE A 6 14.22 -1.09 -35.10
C PHE A 6 12.76 -0.74 -34.74
N LEU A 7 11.97 -0.29 -35.72
CA LEU A 7 10.55 0.04 -35.54
C LEU A 7 9.69 -1.20 -35.27
N THR A 8 9.99 -2.33 -35.92
CA THR A 8 9.27 -3.60 -35.67
C THR A 8 9.56 -4.17 -34.29
N VAL A 9 10.78 -4.03 -33.77
CA VAL A 9 11.13 -4.50 -32.41
C VAL A 9 10.40 -3.71 -31.32
N CYS A 10 10.14 -2.41 -31.55
CA CYS A 10 9.46 -1.56 -30.57
C CYS A 10 7.95 -1.89 -30.43
N LEU A 11 7.31 -2.40 -31.48
CA LEU A 11 5.88 -2.77 -31.46
C LEU A 11 5.60 -4.08 -30.70
N ILE A 12 6.58 -4.96 -30.59
CA ILE A 12 6.43 -6.26 -29.92
C ILE A 12 6.87 -6.18 -28.44
N GLY A 13 7.65 -5.15 -28.07
CA GLY A 13 8.23 -4.99 -26.73
C GLY A 13 7.29 -4.49 -25.63
N VAL A 14 5.98 -4.37 -25.88
CA VAL A 14 4.99 -4.05 -24.83
C VAL A 14 4.54 -5.35 -24.16
N TYR A 15 5.46 -6.02 -23.46
CA TYR A 15 5.11 -7.11 -22.57
C TYR A 15 4.72 -6.52 -21.21
N GLY A 16 3.52 -6.87 -20.76
CA GLY A 16 2.80 -6.23 -19.66
C GLY A 16 3.60 -6.19 -18.35
N GLN A 17 3.33 -5.16 -17.54
CA GLN A 17 3.84 -5.09 -16.19
C GLN A 17 3.40 -6.34 -15.41
N GLU A 18 4.34 -7.23 -15.14
CA GLU A 18 4.18 -8.26 -14.13
C GLU A 18 3.96 -7.54 -12.81
N SER A 19 2.79 -7.77 -12.20
CA SER A 19 2.55 -7.27 -10.85
C SER A 19 3.47 -8.01 -9.90
N PRO A 20 3.94 -7.38 -8.83
CA PRO A 20 4.74 -8.07 -7.82
C PRO A 20 4.02 -9.33 -7.31
N GLU A 21 4.77 -10.36 -6.94
CA GLU A 21 4.20 -11.66 -6.50
C GLU A 21 3.24 -11.53 -5.29
N PHE A 22 3.40 -10.48 -4.48
CA PHE A 22 2.53 -10.20 -3.33
C PHE A 22 1.16 -9.62 -3.71
N PHE A 23 0.94 -9.23 -4.97
CA PHE A 23 -0.36 -8.76 -5.47
C PHE A 23 -1.13 -9.90 -6.13
N LEU A 24 -2.02 -10.54 -5.37
CA LEU A 24 -2.90 -11.59 -5.89
C LEU A 24 -3.97 -10.97 -6.81
N LYS A 25 -4.07 -11.48 -8.05
CA LYS A 25 -5.08 -11.03 -9.02
C LYS A 25 -6.35 -11.85 -8.88
N CYS A 26 -7.42 -11.23 -8.36
CA CYS A 26 -8.73 -11.86 -8.26
C CYS A 26 -9.59 -11.58 -9.51
N LYS A 27 -10.27 -12.62 -10.02
CA LYS A 27 -11.19 -12.48 -11.14
C LYS A 27 -12.59 -12.13 -10.62
N LYS A 28 -13.26 -11.17 -11.27
CA LYS A 28 -14.62 -10.77 -10.88
C LYS A 28 -15.67 -11.87 -11.04
N SER A 29 -15.46 -12.80 -11.97
CA SER A 29 -16.34 -13.93 -12.22
C SER A 29 -16.15 -15.09 -11.24
N ASP A 30 -15.20 -14.98 -10.31
CA ASP A 30 -14.93 -16.04 -9.35
C ASP A 30 -16.05 -16.10 -8.30
N PRO A 31 -16.75 -17.23 -8.12
CA PRO A 31 -17.76 -17.38 -7.09
C PRO A 31 -17.21 -17.24 -5.66
N GLN A 32 -15.88 -17.33 -5.48
CA GLN A 32 -15.18 -17.14 -4.21
C GLN A 32 -14.32 -15.86 -4.20
N ILE A 33 -14.75 -14.82 -4.92
CA ILE A 33 -14.01 -13.54 -5.02
C ILE A 33 -13.66 -12.94 -3.65
N GLU A 34 -14.55 -13.01 -2.67
CA GLU A 34 -14.31 -12.48 -1.33
C GLU A 34 -13.11 -13.14 -0.65
N LYS A 35 -13.04 -14.48 -0.73
CA LYS A 35 -11.91 -15.24 -0.20
C LYS A 35 -10.61 -14.86 -0.92
N CYS A 36 -10.65 -14.77 -2.25
CA CYS A 36 -9.48 -14.36 -3.02
C CYS A 36 -8.97 -12.98 -2.58
N VAL A 37 -9.87 -12.01 -2.36
CA VAL A 37 -9.49 -10.67 -1.92
C VAL A 37 -8.86 -10.71 -0.52
N LEU A 38 -9.42 -11.48 0.42
CA LEU A 38 -8.87 -11.64 1.76
C LEU A 38 -7.47 -12.28 1.74
N ASP A 39 -7.31 -13.36 0.97
CA ASP A 39 -6.03 -14.05 0.81
C ASP A 39 -4.98 -13.11 0.19
N GLY A 40 -5.39 -12.30 -0.79
CA GLY A 40 -4.55 -11.26 -1.38
C GLY A 40 -4.12 -10.20 -0.36
N ILE A 41 -5.03 -9.70 0.46
CA ILE A 41 -4.72 -8.74 1.52
C ILE A 41 -3.75 -9.34 2.55
N GLU A 42 -3.93 -10.61 2.93
CA GLU A 42 -3.03 -11.29 3.88
C GLU A 42 -1.62 -11.45 3.28
N ALA A 43 -1.53 -11.85 2.02
CA ALA A 43 -0.25 -11.96 1.29
C ALA A 43 0.47 -10.61 1.15
N MET A 44 -0.26 -9.50 1.10
CA MET A 44 0.30 -8.15 1.04
C MET A 44 0.85 -7.63 2.37
N LYS A 45 0.45 -8.19 3.52
CA LYS A 45 0.84 -7.66 4.84
C LYS A 45 2.35 -7.52 5.05
N PRO A 46 3.22 -8.47 4.66
CA PRO A 46 4.67 -8.32 4.83
C PRO A 46 5.22 -7.13 4.04
N ALA A 47 4.76 -6.96 2.80
CA ALA A 47 5.16 -5.84 1.95
C ALA A 47 4.67 -4.50 2.51
N LEU A 48 3.43 -4.44 3.03
CA LEU A 48 2.90 -3.23 3.67
C LEU A 48 3.60 -2.91 5.00
N ARG A 49 4.02 -3.93 5.77
CA ARG A 49 4.81 -3.74 7.00
C ARG A 49 6.13 -3.04 6.69
N ALA A 50 6.86 -3.51 5.68
CA ALA A 50 8.15 -2.94 5.27
C ALA A 50 8.01 -1.64 4.44
N GLY A 51 6.87 -1.44 3.80
CA GLY A 51 6.65 -0.39 2.81
C GLY A 51 7.04 -0.86 1.41
N ILE A 52 6.49 -0.17 0.39
CA ILE A 52 6.74 -0.46 -1.02
C ILE A 52 7.18 0.83 -1.71
N PRO A 53 8.49 1.15 -1.68
CA PRO A 53 9.03 2.43 -2.18
C PRO A 53 8.73 2.67 -3.66
N GLU A 54 8.70 1.61 -4.46
CA GLU A 54 8.39 1.65 -5.90
C GLU A 54 7.03 2.28 -6.20
N PHE A 55 6.06 2.13 -5.28
CA PHE A 55 4.72 2.72 -5.38
C PHE A 55 4.50 3.89 -4.42
N ASN A 56 5.56 4.44 -3.81
CA ASN A 56 5.49 5.48 -2.78
C ASN A 56 4.64 5.09 -1.56
N ILE A 57 4.60 3.79 -1.22
CA ILE A 57 3.89 3.29 -0.04
C ILE A 57 4.90 3.24 1.11
N PRO A 58 4.73 4.04 2.18
CA PRO A 58 5.63 4.01 3.33
C PRO A 58 5.41 2.72 4.16
N ALA A 59 6.38 2.42 5.02
CA ALA A 59 6.25 1.33 5.99
C ALA A 59 5.08 1.58 6.95
N LEU A 60 4.21 0.59 7.14
CA LEU A 60 3.16 0.64 8.17
C LEU A 60 3.73 0.49 9.59
N GLU A 61 4.91 -0.12 9.76
CA GLU A 61 5.50 -0.30 11.08
C GLU A 61 7.05 -0.34 11.04
N PRO A 62 7.75 0.52 11.80
CA PRO A 62 7.22 1.61 12.61
C PRO A 62 6.69 2.77 11.75
N PHE A 63 5.45 3.20 12.00
CA PHE A 63 4.91 4.39 11.33
C PHE A 63 5.38 5.65 12.06
N THR A 64 6.20 6.45 11.39
CA THR A 64 6.80 7.66 11.97
C THR A 64 6.07 8.90 11.52
N VAL A 65 5.59 9.70 12.47
CA VAL A 65 4.99 11.02 12.24
C VAL A 65 5.96 12.10 12.72
N PRO A 66 6.63 12.82 11.81
CA PRO A 66 7.67 13.79 12.17
C PRO A 66 7.16 14.93 13.06
N ARG A 67 5.91 15.36 12.83
CA ARG A 67 5.28 16.44 13.58
C ARG A 67 3.76 16.26 13.60
N LEU A 68 3.21 16.03 14.79
CA LEU A 68 1.78 15.96 15.05
C LEU A 68 1.35 17.16 15.88
N LYS A 69 0.41 17.96 15.38
CA LYS A 69 -0.16 19.10 16.13
C LYS A 69 -1.52 18.69 16.68
N VAL A 70 -1.68 18.76 17.99
CA VAL A 70 -2.96 18.53 18.67
C VAL A 70 -3.50 19.87 19.14
N ASN A 71 -4.63 20.28 18.60
CA ASN A 71 -5.33 21.50 18.99
C ASN A 71 -6.79 21.15 19.25
N ARG A 72 -7.16 21.00 20.53
CA ARG A 72 -8.52 20.63 20.95
C ARG A 72 -9.01 21.61 22.00
N THR A 73 -10.24 22.07 21.84
CA THR A 73 -10.92 22.94 22.79
C THR A 73 -12.25 22.29 23.17
N ALA A 74 -12.49 22.19 24.47
CA ALA A 74 -13.72 21.75 25.11
C ALA A 74 -14.10 22.80 26.18
N PRO A 75 -15.35 22.82 26.69
CA PRO A 75 -15.88 23.90 27.54
C PRO A 75 -14.95 24.31 28.69
N ASN A 76 -14.30 23.34 29.33
CA ASN A 76 -13.39 23.56 30.46
C ASN A 76 -11.96 23.08 30.19
N LEU A 77 -11.58 22.83 28.93
CA LEU A 77 -10.28 22.24 28.59
C LEU A 77 -9.75 22.76 27.26
N ARG A 78 -8.54 23.32 27.27
CA ARG A 78 -7.84 23.77 26.06
C ARG A 78 -6.50 23.04 25.96
N ILE A 79 -6.35 22.22 24.92
CA ILE A 79 -5.13 21.47 24.62
C ILE A 79 -4.50 22.03 23.36
N LYS A 80 -3.28 22.55 23.48
CA LYS A 80 -2.40 22.87 22.35
C LYS A 80 -1.06 22.17 22.58
N ALA A 81 -0.81 21.10 21.84
CA ALA A 81 0.42 20.33 21.93
C ALA A 81 1.03 20.12 20.54
N THR A 82 2.36 20.11 20.47
CA THR A 82 3.10 19.69 19.28
C THR A 82 3.99 18.52 19.67
N ILE A 83 3.68 17.36 19.13
CA ILE A 83 4.45 16.13 19.30
C ILE A 83 5.40 16.03 18.10
N LYS A 84 6.67 15.78 18.36
CA LYS A 84 7.69 15.57 17.32
C LYS A 84 8.12 14.12 17.33
N GLN A 85 8.36 13.55 16.15
CA GLN A 85 8.86 12.17 15.98
C GLN A 85 8.00 11.13 16.73
N ALA A 86 6.68 11.21 16.59
CA ALA A 86 5.81 10.18 17.14
C ALA A 86 5.99 8.89 16.33
N ILE A 87 6.09 7.75 17.03
CA ILE A 87 6.23 6.43 16.41
C ILE A 87 5.03 5.58 16.83
N ALA A 88 4.34 4.99 15.87
CA ALA A 88 3.21 4.11 16.07
C ALA A 88 3.52 2.67 15.63
N TYR A 89 3.00 1.71 16.38
CA TYR A 89 3.12 0.27 16.16
C TYR A 89 1.73 -0.39 16.21
N GLY A 90 1.60 -1.59 15.66
CA GLY A 90 0.40 -2.42 15.66
C GLY A 90 -0.41 -2.36 14.35
N ALA A 91 -0.17 -1.37 13.51
CA ALA A 91 -0.94 -1.16 12.28
C ALA A 91 -0.79 -2.32 11.27
N SER A 92 0.34 -3.03 11.26
CA SER A 92 0.52 -4.18 10.36
C SER A 92 -0.32 -5.40 10.74
N ASN A 93 -0.84 -5.47 11.97
CA ASN A 93 -1.63 -6.60 12.48
C ASN A 93 -3.14 -6.37 12.33
N PHE A 94 -3.53 -5.59 11.33
CA PHE A 94 -4.93 -5.31 11.06
C PHE A 94 -5.70 -6.60 10.72
N LYS A 95 -7.01 -6.57 10.99
CA LYS A 95 -7.98 -7.58 10.57
C LYS A 95 -9.07 -6.91 9.76
N VAL A 96 -9.46 -7.56 8.66
CA VAL A 96 -10.58 -7.12 7.84
C VAL A 96 -11.86 -7.66 8.47
N GLU A 97 -12.72 -6.78 8.97
CA GLU A 97 -14.01 -7.19 9.56
C GLU A 97 -15.10 -7.39 8.51
N LYS A 98 -15.04 -6.63 7.42
CA LYS A 98 -16.02 -6.67 6.34
C LYS A 98 -15.39 -6.23 5.01
N LEU A 99 -15.77 -6.91 3.93
CA LEU A 99 -15.46 -6.54 2.54
C LEU A 99 -16.57 -5.66 1.95
#